data_AF-A0A8T5AJD9-F1
#
_entry.id   AF-A0A8T5AJD9-F1
#
_cell.length_a   1.000
_cell.length_b   1.000
_cell.length_c   1.000
_cell.angle_alpha   90.00
_cell.angle_beta   90.00
_cell.angle_gamma   90.00
#
_symmetry.space_group_name_H-M   'P 1'
#
loop_
_entity.id
_entity.type
_entity.pdbx_description
1 polymer ?
#
loop_
_entity_poly.entity_id
_entity_poly.type
_entity_poly.pdbx_seq_one_letter_code
_entity_poly.pdbx_strand_id
1 'polypeptide(L)'
;MRDEASSPPRGILRKALLEAVDEGLLALGRSVREAVYRHMDKRYSVARDEIPDRPGEFAEALRDMLGAGAEVLLKFMARRFYAKLGLRYEEKPGWNFKEYVEYARVEGHPPPNSLGNPPHAGDPWPPSLSSHQLESSLGWRWG
;
A
#
# COMPACT_ATOMS: atom_id res chain seq x y z
N MET A 1 -17.43 0.63 -26.27
CA MET A 1 -16.45 -0.37 -25.80
C MET A 1 -15.94 0.18 -24.48
N ARG A 2 -16.36 -0.41 -23.36
CA ARG A 2 -16.06 0.13 -22.02
C ARG A 2 -14.64 -0.28 -21.69
N ASP A 3 -13.79 0.70 -21.42
CA ASP A 3 -12.50 0.48 -20.79
C ASP A 3 -12.74 -0.27 -19.49
N GLU A 4 -12.33 -1.54 -19.51
CA GLU A 4 -12.23 -2.38 -18.33
C GLU A 4 -11.35 -1.61 -17.35
N ALA A 5 -11.94 -1.13 -16.25
CA ALA A 5 -11.24 -0.54 -15.12
C ALA A 5 -10.34 -1.62 -14.51
N SER A 6 -9.24 -1.91 -15.20
CA SER A 6 -8.33 -2.99 -14.89
C SER A 6 -7.35 -2.42 -13.87
N SER A 7 -7.50 -2.88 -12.62
CA SER A 7 -6.44 -2.82 -11.61
C SER A 7 -5.08 -3.02 -12.30
N PRO A 8 -4.06 -2.18 -12.00
CA PRO A 8 -2.77 -2.30 -12.64
C PRO A 8 -2.27 -3.73 -12.47
N PRO A 9 -1.86 -4.42 -13.55
CA PRO A 9 -1.52 -5.83 -13.49
C PRO A 9 -0.52 -6.06 -12.35
N ARG A 10 -0.71 -7.12 -11.56
CA ARG A 10 0.04 -7.36 -10.31
C ARG A 10 1.56 -7.21 -10.47
N GLY A 11 2.10 -7.53 -11.64
CA GLY A 11 3.51 -7.33 -11.99
C GLY A 11 3.95 -5.86 -11.99
N ILE A 12 3.12 -4.94 -12.48
CA ILE A 12 3.39 -3.49 -12.47
C ILE A 12 3.40 -2.98 -11.03
N LEU A 13 2.40 -3.35 -10.22
CA LEU A 13 2.33 -2.98 -8.80
C LEU A 13 3.56 -3.44 -8.02
N ARG A 14 3.93 -4.73 -8.15
CA ARG A 14 5.14 -5.27 -7.52
C ARG A 14 6.38 -4.51 -7.94
N LYS A 15 6.59 -4.35 -9.24
CA LYS A 15 7.77 -3.66 -9.78
C LYS A 15 7.84 -2.22 -9.28
N ALA A 16 6.74 -1.48 -9.35
CA ALA A 16 6.69 -0.09 -8.89
C ALA A 16 7.03 0.04 -7.39
N LEU A 17 6.51 -0.86 -6.56
CA LEU A 17 6.78 -0.86 -5.12
C LEU A 17 8.25 -1.19 -4.82
N LEU A 18 8.80 -2.24 -5.45
CA LEU A 18 10.20 -2.63 -5.29
C LEU A 18 11.16 -1.51 -5.70
N GLU A 19 10.89 -0.86 -6.84
CA GLU A 19 11.70 0.28 -7.29
C GLU A 19 11.59 1.47 -6.34
N ALA A 20 10.40 1.78 -5.81
CA ALA A 20 10.22 2.88 -4.86
C ALA A 20 10.98 2.63 -3.54
N VAL A 21 10.97 1.38 -3.05
CA VAL A 21 11.73 0.96 -1.88
C VAL A 21 13.23 1.05 -2.14
N ASP A 22 13.71 0.52 -3.27
CA ASP A 22 15.12 0.61 -3.65
C ASP A 22 15.59 2.06 -3.74
N GLU A 23 14.82 2.94 -4.39
CA GLU A 23 15.14 4.36 -4.51
C GLU A 23 15.23 5.03 -3.14
N GLY A 24 14.27 4.76 -2.24
CA GLY A 24 14.26 5.32 -0.89
C GLY A 24 15.46 4.89 -0.05
N LEU A 25 15.86 3.62 -0.14
CA LEU A 25 17.04 3.12 0.57
C LEU A 25 18.35 3.59 -0.07
N LEU A 26 18.41 3.63 -1.41
CA LEU A 26 19.59 4.12 -2.15
C LEU A 26 19.85 5.60 -1.90
N ALA A 27 18.81 6.40 -1.62
CA ALA A 27 18.97 7.81 -1.25
C ALA A 27 19.80 7.99 0.04
N LEU A 28 19.84 6.99 0.91
CA LEU A 28 20.68 6.96 2.11
C LEU A 28 22.07 6.32 1.87
N GLY A 29 22.26 5.70 0.70
CA GLY A 29 23.50 5.05 0.30
C GLY A 29 23.37 3.54 0.11
N ARG A 30 24.24 2.98 -0.73
CA ARG A 30 24.25 1.55 -1.09
C ARG A 30 24.40 0.63 0.13
N SER A 31 25.27 1.01 1.07
CA SER A 31 25.50 0.24 2.30
C SER A 31 24.27 0.17 3.19
N VAL A 32 23.47 1.24 3.27
CA VAL A 32 22.22 1.28 4.05
C VAL A 32 21.21 0.32 3.44
N ARG A 33 21.01 0.36 2.12
CA ARG A 33 20.12 -0.58 1.42
C ARG A 33 20.50 -2.05 1.70
N GLU A 34 21.78 -2.39 1.56
CA GLU A 34 22.27 -3.74 1.82
C GLU A 34 22.13 -4.15 3.29
N ALA A 35 22.33 -3.22 4.23
CA ALA A 35 22.12 -3.48 5.65
C ALA A 35 20.64 -3.77 5.96
N VAL A 36 19.71 -2.99 5.38
CA VAL A 36 18.27 -3.19 5.56
C VAL A 36 17.84 -4.54 5.00
N TYR A 37 18.20 -4.88 3.76
CA TYR A 37 17.83 -6.17 3.18
C TYR A 37 18.43 -7.36 3.94
N ARG A 38 19.67 -7.27 4.40
CA ARG A 38 20.25 -8.32 5.26
C ARG A 38 19.57 -8.42 6.62
N HIS A 39 19.12 -7.30 7.19
CA HIS A 39 18.41 -7.30 8.47
C HIS A 39 17.03 -7.96 8.32
N MET A 40 16.30 -7.61 7.26
CA MET A 40 15.00 -8.20 6.92
C MET A 40 15.07 -9.71 6.71
N ASP A 41 16.02 -10.15 5.89
CA ASP A 41 16.23 -11.57 5.61
C ASP A 41 16.52 -12.34 6.91
N LYS A 42 17.43 -11.83 7.76
CA LYS A 42 17.84 -12.50 9.00
C LYS A 42 16.81 -12.47 10.13
N ARG A 43 16.04 -11.38 10.26
CA ARG A 43 15.14 -11.18 11.41
C ARG A 43 13.69 -11.52 11.11
N TYR A 44 13.24 -11.29 9.87
CA TYR A 44 11.85 -11.45 9.46
C TYR A 44 11.68 -12.57 8.42
N SER A 45 12.79 -13.12 7.89
CA SER A 45 12.76 -14.07 6.76
C SER A 45 11.98 -13.49 5.58
N VAL A 46 12.27 -12.23 5.25
CA VAL A 46 11.66 -11.50 4.13
C VAL A 46 12.76 -11.10 3.16
N ALA A 47 12.75 -11.70 1.97
CA ALA A 47 13.59 -11.27 0.86
C ALA A 47 13.02 -10.00 0.20
N ARG A 48 13.88 -9.27 -0.53
CA ARG A 48 13.48 -8.06 -1.27
C ARG A 48 12.23 -8.30 -2.12
N ASP A 49 12.16 -9.40 -2.87
CA ASP A 49 11.08 -9.65 -3.82
C ASP A 49 9.74 -10.03 -3.15
N GLU A 50 9.77 -10.33 -1.85
CA GLU A 50 8.60 -10.61 -1.00
C GLU A 50 8.06 -9.34 -0.32
N ILE A 51 8.81 -8.22 -0.34
CA ILE A 51 8.37 -6.93 0.21
C ILE A 51 6.98 -6.53 -0.27
N PRO A 52 6.62 -6.71 -1.56
CA PRO A 52 5.27 -6.47 -1.98
C PRO A 52 4.27 -7.28 -1.17
N ASP A 53 4.45 -8.58 -0.95
CA ASP A 53 3.45 -9.36 -0.21
C ASP A 53 3.42 -9.06 1.29
N ARG A 54 4.54 -8.57 1.84
CA ARG A 54 4.72 -8.33 3.28
C ARG A 54 5.16 -6.88 3.57
N PRO A 55 4.39 -5.86 3.13
CA PRO A 55 4.81 -4.46 3.23
C PRO A 55 4.81 -3.94 4.67
N GLY A 56 3.99 -4.54 5.55
CA GLY A 56 3.99 -4.22 6.98
C GLY A 56 5.29 -4.64 7.67
N GLU A 57 5.81 -5.82 7.35
CA GLU A 57 7.07 -6.31 7.94
C GLU A 57 8.28 -5.53 7.46
N PHE A 58 8.27 -5.10 6.20
CA PHE A 58 9.24 -4.13 5.70
C PHE A 58 9.21 -2.82 6.53
N ALA A 59 8.03 -2.30 6.83
CA ALA A 59 7.88 -1.10 7.63
C ALA A 59 8.39 -1.28 9.06
N GLU A 60 8.07 -2.41 9.72
CA GLU A 60 8.60 -2.71 11.05
C GLU A 60 10.13 -2.87 11.04
N ALA A 61 10.70 -3.57 10.05
CA ALA A 61 12.15 -3.72 9.94
C ALA A 61 12.86 -2.36 9.82
N LEU A 62 12.28 -1.40 9.09
CA LEU A 62 12.81 -0.04 9.02
C LEU A 62 12.70 0.71 10.35
N ARG A 63 11.58 0.56 11.08
CA ARG A 63 11.39 1.17 12.40
C ARG A 63 12.35 0.60 13.43
N ASP A 64 12.60 -0.70 13.41
CA ASP A 64 13.55 -1.34 14.30
C ASP A 64 14.98 -0.85 14.06
N MET A 65 15.32 -0.52 12.81
CA MET A 65 16.65 -0.03 12.45
C MET A 65 16.84 1.49 12.64
N LEU A 66 15.81 2.30 12.33
CA LEU A 66 15.92 3.76 12.21
C LEU A 66 15.04 4.52 13.22
N GLY A 67 14.25 3.82 14.02
CA GLY A 67 13.28 4.40 14.94
C GLY A 67 12.29 5.31 14.22
N ALA A 68 11.99 6.46 14.82
CA ALA A 68 11.07 7.45 14.28
C ALA A 68 11.48 7.99 12.89
N GLY A 69 12.76 7.91 12.52
CA GLY A 69 13.24 8.33 11.19
C GLY A 69 12.70 7.46 10.05
N ALA A 70 12.26 6.23 10.34
CA ALA A 70 11.67 5.32 9.37
C ALA A 70 10.41 5.92 8.70
N GLU A 71 9.59 6.65 9.45
CA GLU A 71 8.32 7.19 8.94
C GLU A 71 8.52 8.18 7.79
N VAL A 72 9.61 8.95 7.80
CA VAL A 72 9.96 9.86 6.72
C VAL A 72 10.27 9.09 5.42
N LEU A 73 11.01 7.99 5.55
CA LEU A 73 11.36 7.13 4.41
C LEU A 73 10.15 6.37 3.88
N LEU A 74 9.33 5.82 4.77
CA LEU A 74 8.12 5.10 4.40
C LEU A 74 7.14 6.00 3.64
N LYS A 75 6.95 7.24 4.08
CA LYS A 75 6.16 8.25 3.35
C LYS A 75 6.77 8.60 2.00
N PHE A 76 8.10 8.77 1.94
CA PHE A 76 8.80 9.02 0.69
C PHE A 76 8.60 7.87 -0.31
N MET A 77 8.75 6.62 0.13
CA MET A 77 8.56 5.42 -0.68
C MET A 77 7.11 5.29 -1.13
N ALA A 78 6.12 5.55 -0.27
CA ALA A 78 4.70 5.54 -0.64
C ALA A 78 4.41 6.57 -1.74
N ARG A 79 4.93 7.80 -1.60
CA ARG A 79 4.79 8.84 -2.63
C ARG A 79 5.43 8.43 -3.96
N ARG A 80 6.64 7.84 -3.92
CA ARG A 80 7.33 7.34 -5.13
C ARG A 80 6.57 6.20 -5.79
N PHE A 81 6.04 5.29 -4.99
CA PHE A 81 5.23 4.18 -5.47
C PHE A 81 3.97 4.68 -6.21
N TYR A 82 3.21 5.60 -5.62
CA TYR A 82 2.03 6.20 -6.26
C TYR A 82 2.40 6.94 -7.56
N ALA A 83 3.49 7.71 -7.54
CA ALA A 83 3.96 8.40 -8.74
C ALA A 83 4.32 7.44 -9.88
N LYS A 84 4.92 6.29 -9.58
CA LYS A 84 5.25 5.24 -10.57
C LYS A 84 4.01 4.57 -11.17
N LEU A 85 2.89 4.57 -10.43
CA LEU A 85 1.60 4.08 -10.91
C LEU A 85 0.77 5.16 -11.63
N GLY A 86 1.25 6.41 -11.66
CA GLY A 86 0.45 7.54 -12.16
C GLY A 86 -0.69 7.95 -11.23
N LEU A 87 -0.68 7.50 -9.96
CA LEU A 87 -1.69 7.79 -8.95
C LEU A 87 -1.35 9.06 -8.17
N ARG A 88 -2.39 9.76 -7.71
CA ARG A 88 -2.23 10.91 -6.81
C ARG A 88 -1.94 10.43 -5.39
N TYR A 89 -0.78 10.80 -4.86
CA TYR A 89 -0.48 10.62 -3.44
C TYR A 89 -1.14 11.72 -2.61
N GLU A 90 -1.91 11.31 -1.59
CA GLU A 90 -2.50 12.20 -0.59
C GLU A 90 -2.16 11.66 0.79
N GLU A 91 -1.58 12.50 1.65
CA GLU A 91 -1.28 12.09 3.01
C GLU A 91 -2.57 11.99 3.83
N LYS A 92 -2.81 10.80 4.38
CA LYS A 92 -4.02 10.46 5.15
C LYS A 92 -3.66 10.26 6.62
N PRO A 93 -4.32 10.96 7.56
CA PRO A 93 -4.10 10.75 8.99
C PRO A 93 -4.37 9.30 9.40
N GLY A 94 -3.45 8.72 10.17
CA GLY A 94 -3.54 7.34 10.67
C GLY A 94 -3.14 6.25 9.66
N TRP A 95 -2.76 6.61 8.44
CA TRP A 95 -2.28 5.64 7.46
C TRP A 95 -0.79 5.37 7.64
N ASN A 96 -0.42 4.09 7.69
CA ASN A 96 0.94 3.59 7.58
C ASN A 96 1.22 3.07 6.16
N PHE A 97 2.47 2.68 5.93
CA PHE A 97 2.95 2.24 4.63
C PHE A 97 2.12 1.10 4.02
N LYS A 98 1.67 0.14 4.83
CA LYS A 98 0.86 -0.98 4.37
C LYS A 98 -0.47 -0.50 3.80
N GLU A 99 -1.18 0.43 4.44
CA GLU A 99 -2.47 0.88 3.92
C GLU A 99 -2.31 1.59 2.57
N TYR A 100 -1.25 2.37 2.37
CA TYR A 100 -0.93 2.94 1.05
C TYR A 100 -0.68 1.85 -0.01
N VAL A 101 0.07 0.80 0.34
CA VAL A 101 0.34 -0.31 -0.58
C VAL A 101 -0.94 -1.06 -0.93
N GLU A 102 -1.77 -1.41 0.05
CA GLU A 102 -3.03 -2.12 -0.19
C GLU A 102 -4.04 -1.27 -0.98
N TYR A 103 -4.14 0.03 -0.68
CA TYR A 103 -5.04 0.92 -1.42
C TYR A 103 -4.71 0.98 -2.91
N ALA A 104 -3.43 1.08 -3.25
CA ALA A 104 -2.99 1.10 -4.65
C ALA A 104 -3.26 -0.21 -5.40
N ARG A 105 -3.40 -1.34 -4.69
CA ARG A 105 -3.76 -2.63 -5.32
C ARG A 105 -5.21 -2.71 -5.76
N VAL A 106 -6.08 -2.10 -4.95
CA VAL A 106 -7.54 -2.23 -5.09
C VAL A 106 -8.13 -1.17 -6.03
N GLU A 107 -7.43 -0.04 -6.27
CA GLU A 107 -7.86 1.09 -7.10
C GLU A 107 -9.22 1.71 -6.68
N GLY A 108 -9.18 2.66 -5.73
CA GLY A 108 -10.22 3.71 -5.62
C GLY A 108 -11.33 3.53 -4.56
N HIS A 109 -11.28 2.52 -3.69
CA HIS A 109 -12.26 2.41 -2.60
C HIS A 109 -11.94 3.38 -1.44
N PRO A 110 -12.86 4.25 -0.99
CA PRO A 110 -12.57 5.24 0.04
C PRO A 110 -12.01 4.61 1.33
N PRO A 111 -11.10 5.31 2.04
CA PRO A 111 -10.58 4.84 3.31
C PRO A 111 -11.70 4.49 4.29
N PRO A 112 -11.55 3.42 5.08
CA PRO A 112 -12.42 3.15 6.21
C PRO A 112 -12.50 4.29 7.25
N ASN A 113 -11.58 5.25 7.19
CA ASN A 113 -11.53 6.44 8.06
C ASN A 113 -12.05 7.74 7.42
N SER A 114 -12.55 7.72 6.18
CA SER A 114 -13.22 8.90 5.59
C SER A 114 -14.70 9.00 5.97
N LEU A 115 -15.25 7.93 6.54
CA LEU A 115 -16.49 7.88 7.30
C LEU A 115 -16.07 7.40 8.68
N GLY A 116 -16.35 8.13 9.76
CA GLY A 116 -15.88 7.74 11.09
C GLY A 116 -16.22 6.28 11.42
N ASN A 117 -15.20 5.42 11.46
CA ASN A 117 -15.22 3.99 11.83
C ASN A 117 -16.01 3.03 10.88
N PRO A 118 -15.43 1.92 10.39
CA PRO A 118 -16.20 0.78 9.90
C PRO A 118 -16.55 -0.20 11.02
N PRO A 119 -17.71 -0.89 10.91
CA PRO A 119 -18.18 -1.82 11.91
C PRO A 119 -17.42 -3.16 11.81
N HIS A 120 -16.80 -3.53 12.93
CA HIS A 120 -16.39 -4.87 13.34
C HIS A 120 -15.28 -5.57 12.52
N ALA A 121 -14.17 -5.82 13.22
CA ALA A 121 -13.10 -6.72 12.81
C ALA A 121 -13.68 -8.12 12.52
N GLY A 122 -14.00 -8.43 11.27
CA GLY A 122 -14.50 -9.76 10.90
C GLY A 122 -14.97 -9.96 9.46
N ASP A 123 -15.50 -8.95 8.76
CA ASP A 123 -16.19 -9.17 7.48
C ASP A 123 -15.42 -8.67 6.23
N PRO A 124 -15.39 -9.44 5.12
CA PRO A 124 -14.76 -9.02 3.86
C PRO A 124 -15.70 -8.18 2.97
N TRP A 125 -15.15 -7.08 2.41
CA TRP A 125 -15.85 -6.11 1.56
C TRP A 125 -15.58 -6.30 0.05
N PRO A 126 -16.62 -6.30 -0.81
CA PRO A 126 -17.48 -7.45 -1.07
C PRO A 126 -16.90 -8.37 -2.17
N PRO A 127 -16.91 -9.70 -2.00
CA PRO A 127 -16.88 -10.64 -3.10
C PRO A 127 -18.27 -11.26 -3.30
N SER A 128 -18.78 -11.19 -4.53
CA SER A 128 -20.04 -11.76 -5.04
C SER A 128 -21.36 -11.04 -4.67
N LEU A 129 -21.68 -9.95 -5.38
CA LEU A 129 -23.07 -9.56 -5.58
C LEU A 129 -23.35 -9.45 -7.08
N SER A 130 -24.36 -10.20 -7.53
CA SER A 130 -24.84 -10.16 -8.92
C SER A 130 -25.62 -8.87 -9.17
N SER A 131 -25.56 -8.38 -10.41
CA SER A 131 -26.05 -7.06 -10.83
C SER A 131 -27.51 -6.74 -10.47
N HIS A 132 -28.36 -7.76 -10.29
CA HIS A 132 -29.75 -7.58 -9.85
C HIS A 132 -29.93 -7.12 -8.39
N GLN A 133 -28.90 -7.23 -7.54
CA GLN A 133 -28.97 -6.80 -6.14
C GLN A 133 -28.56 -5.33 -5.93
N LEU A 134 -27.92 -4.70 -6.94
CA LEU A 134 -27.44 -3.32 -6.85
C LEU A 134 -28.57 -2.28 -7.02
N GLU A 135 -29.63 -2.61 -7.76
CA GLU A 135 -30.71 -1.65 -8.05
C GLU A 135 -31.65 -1.41 -6.86
N SER A 136 -31.70 -2.32 -5.89
CA SER A 136 -32.54 -2.20 -4.69
C SER A 136 -31.86 -1.49 -3.51
N SER A 137 -30.58 -1.13 -3.63
CA SER A 137 -29.81 -0.54 -2.53
C SER A 137 -29.12 0.76 -2.95
N LEU A 138 -29.90 1.72 -3.43
CA LEU A 138 -29.44 3.10 -3.60
C LEU A 138 -30.27 4.03 -2.72
N GLY A 139 -29.91 4.07 -1.44
CA GLY A 139 -30.33 5.09 -0.47
C GLY A 139 -29.42 6.32 -0.46
N TRP A 140 -28.62 6.55 -1.51
CA TRP A 140 -27.71 7.68 -1.62
C TRP A 140 -28.30 8.70 -2.60
N ARG A 141 -29.26 9.49 -2.12
CA ARG A 141 -29.77 10.68 -2.81
C ARG A 141 -28.96 11.87 -2.31
N TRP A 142 -28.01 12.32 -3.11
CA TRP A 142 -27.14 13.45 -2.81
C TRP A 142 -27.96 14.74 -2.64
N GLY A 143 -27.71 15.49 -1.56
CA GLY A 143 -28.26 16.80 -1.25
C GLY A 143 -27.24 17.59 -0.46
#